data_AF-A0A6A8LT33-F1
#
_entry.id   AF-A0A6A8LT33-F1
#
_cell.length_a   1.000
_cell.length_b   1.000
_cell.length_c   1.000
_cell.angle_alpha   90.00
_cell.angle_beta   90.00
_cell.angle_gamma   90.00
#
_symmetry.space_group_name_H-M   'P 1'
#
loop_
_entity.id
_entity.type
_entity.pdbx_description
1 polymer ?
#
loop_
_entity_poly.entity_id
_entity_poly.type
_entity_poly.pdbx_seq_one_letter_code
_entity_poly.pdbx_strand_id
1 'polypeptide(L)'
;NNDATTKVSVWNATNGLELDQSSPDYQAATSTYNLRGNATSDFYYNGALVQVDNNGNFVVPVSTNATEVVFTSDAAGKNVVYKLNTATPKAVFAWQVNNTVKENFGIVLDTVVSNNKDD
;
A
#
# COMPACT_ATOMS: atom_id res chain seq x y z
N ASN A 1 10.62 -13.71 -27.48
CA ASN A 1 10.08 -14.69 -26.53
C ASN A 1 10.76 -14.44 -25.17
N ASN A 2 10.24 -13.52 -24.38
CA ASN A 2 10.74 -13.23 -23.02
C ASN A 2 9.62 -12.54 -22.25
N ASP A 3 8.51 -13.26 -22.08
CA ASP A 3 7.48 -12.88 -21.12
C ASP A 3 7.78 -13.58 -19.79
N ALA A 4 9.03 -13.44 -19.33
CA ALA A 4 9.38 -13.79 -17.97
C ALA A 4 8.76 -12.71 -17.09
N THR A 5 7.47 -12.85 -16.80
CA THR A 5 6.76 -11.95 -15.89
C THR A 5 7.46 -12.01 -14.55
N THR A 6 8.23 -10.98 -14.19
CA THR A 6 8.84 -10.87 -12.86
C THR A 6 7.73 -10.95 -11.83
N LYS A 7 7.76 -11.99 -10.99
CA LYS A 7 6.86 -12.13 -9.85
C LYS A 7 7.61 -11.70 -8.61
N VAL A 8 7.01 -10.84 -7.79
CA VAL A 8 7.59 -10.36 -6.54
C VAL A 8 6.64 -10.67 -5.38
N SER A 9 7.21 -11.08 -4.27
CA SER A 9 6.49 -11.29 -3.01
C SER A 9 7.28 -10.68 -1.87
N VAL A 10 6.64 -9.81 -1.08
CA VAL A 10 7.21 -9.19 0.12
C VAL A 10 6.61 -9.86 1.34
N TRP A 11 7.43 -10.18 2.35
CA TRP A 11 6.99 -10.95 3.53
C TRP A 11 7.12 -10.21 4.85
N ASN A 12 7.85 -9.09 4.90
CA ASN A 12 8.00 -8.26 6.10
C ASN A 12 7.23 -6.94 6.04
N ALA A 13 6.28 -6.79 5.12
CA ALA A 13 5.40 -5.63 5.07
C ALA A 13 3.99 -6.02 4.59
N THR A 14 3.00 -5.23 5.02
CA THR A 14 1.58 -5.47 4.72
C THR A 14 1.02 -4.28 3.95
N ASN A 15 0.35 -4.55 2.83
CA ASN A 15 -0.28 -3.51 2.04
C ASN A 15 -1.35 -2.76 2.84
N GLY A 16 -1.27 -1.43 2.82
CA GLY A 16 -2.13 -0.51 3.57
C GLY A 16 -1.65 -0.21 4.99
N LEU A 17 -0.57 -0.84 5.48
CA LEU A 17 -0.04 -0.59 6.81
C LEU A 17 1.28 0.17 6.76
N GLU A 18 1.50 1.01 7.76
CA GLU A 18 2.77 1.70 7.97
C GLU A 18 3.89 0.69 8.23
N LEU A 19 5.10 1.04 7.79
CA LEU A 19 6.29 0.22 7.99
C LEU A 19 6.66 0.22 9.48
N ASP A 20 6.83 -0.97 10.05
CA ASP A 20 7.04 -1.16 11.48
C ASP A 20 8.42 -0.62 11.93
N GLN A 21 8.44 0.55 12.56
CA GLN A 21 9.66 1.18 13.07
C GLN A 21 10.21 0.51 14.34
N SER A 22 9.52 -0.49 14.90
CA SER A 22 10.04 -1.33 15.99
C SER A 22 10.70 -2.62 15.51
N SER A 23 10.57 -2.93 14.21
CA SER A 23 11.15 -4.12 13.58
C SER A 23 12.69 -4.04 13.50
N PRO A 24 13.41 -5.18 13.57
CA PRO A 24 14.84 -5.23 13.26
C PRO A 24 15.19 -4.80 11.82
N ASP A 25 14.19 -4.74 10.92
CA ASP A 25 14.38 -4.25 9.56
C ASP A 25 14.39 -2.73 9.44
N TYR A 26 13.97 -2.02 10.49
CA TYR A 26 14.05 -0.56 10.53
C TYR A 26 15.47 -0.08 10.87
N GLN A 27 15.95 0.88 10.09
CA GLN A 27 17.25 1.53 10.24
C GLN A 27 17.04 2.99 10.65
N ALA A 28 17.15 3.27 11.94
CA ALA A 28 16.91 4.60 12.50
C ALA A 28 17.87 5.67 11.97
N ALA A 29 19.13 5.29 11.68
CA ALA A 29 20.17 6.22 11.20
C ALA A 29 19.83 6.83 9.82
N THR A 30 19.13 6.09 8.97
CA THR A 30 18.80 6.49 7.61
C THR A 30 17.30 6.72 7.41
N SER A 31 16.49 6.49 8.44
CA SER A 31 15.02 6.50 8.37
C SER A 31 14.50 5.62 7.23
N THR A 32 15.11 4.43 7.09
CA THR A 32 14.74 3.45 6.06
C THR A 32 14.27 2.14 6.68
N TYR A 33 13.37 1.45 6.00
CA TYR A 33 12.96 0.10 6.30
C TYR A 33 13.52 -0.84 5.23
N ASN A 34 14.17 -1.93 5.63
CA ASN A 34 14.66 -2.93 4.69
C ASN A 34 13.51 -3.85 4.27
N LEU A 35 12.86 -3.58 3.14
CA LEU A 35 11.88 -4.49 2.56
C LEU A 35 12.56 -5.76 2.09
N ARG A 36 12.03 -6.90 2.52
CA ARG A 36 12.52 -8.22 2.19
C ARG A 36 11.45 -9.00 1.45
N GLY A 37 11.92 -9.74 0.46
CA GLY A 37 11.03 -10.49 -0.40
C GLY A 37 11.74 -11.57 -1.19
N ASN A 38 10.96 -12.23 -2.03
CA ASN A 38 11.43 -13.12 -3.07
C ASN A 38 10.95 -12.62 -4.43
N ALA A 39 11.78 -12.77 -5.46
CA ALA A 39 11.46 -12.44 -6.83
C ALA A 39 12.03 -13.49 -7.80
N THR A 40 11.39 -13.65 -8.96
CA THR A 40 11.85 -14.61 -9.99
C THR A 40 13.01 -14.10 -10.84
N SER A 41 13.27 -12.79 -10.81
CA SER A 41 14.26 -12.10 -11.63
C SER A 41 14.54 -10.70 -11.09
N ASP A 42 15.70 -10.15 -11.44
CA ASP A 42 16.07 -8.77 -11.14
C ASP A 42 14.98 -7.78 -11.59
N PHE A 43 14.84 -6.70 -10.84
CA PHE A 43 13.83 -5.67 -11.07
C PHE A 43 14.39 -4.30 -10.69
N TYR A 44 13.57 -3.26 -10.78
CA TYR A 44 13.97 -1.89 -10.50
C TYR A 44 13.10 -1.27 -9.40
N TYR A 45 13.74 -0.45 -8.59
CA TYR A 45 13.09 0.43 -7.61
C TYR A 45 13.66 1.84 -7.76
N ASN A 46 12.81 2.83 -8.02
CA ASN A 46 13.23 4.22 -8.29
C ASN A 46 14.34 4.35 -9.36
N GLY A 47 14.28 3.51 -10.40
CA GLY A 47 15.26 3.47 -11.49
C GLY A 47 16.59 2.76 -11.15
N ALA A 48 16.78 2.33 -9.90
CA ALA A 48 17.94 1.53 -9.49
C ALA A 48 17.67 0.04 -9.67
N LEU A 49 18.65 -0.70 -10.20
CA LEU A 49 18.58 -2.16 -10.33
C LEU A 49 18.65 -2.81 -8.96
N VAL A 50 17.66 -3.63 -8.65
CA VAL A 50 17.61 -4.51 -7.48
C VAL A 50 17.98 -5.91 -7.93
N GLN A 51 19.14 -6.37 -7.48
CA GLN A 51 19.63 -7.70 -7.78
C GLN A 51 19.00 -8.72 -6.84
N VAL A 52 18.50 -9.80 -7.43
CA VAL A 52 17.96 -10.94 -6.72
C VAL A 52 19.07 -11.97 -6.54
N ASP A 53 19.19 -12.54 -5.33
CA ASP A 53 20.19 -13.56 -5.05
C ASP A 53 19.86 -14.90 -5.73
N ASN A 54 20.80 -15.85 -5.68
CA ASN A 54 20.61 -17.18 -6.28
C ASN A 54 19.46 -18.00 -5.67
N ASN A 55 18.95 -17.60 -4.51
CA ASN A 55 17.81 -18.21 -3.82
C ASN A 55 16.50 -17.44 -4.10
N GLY A 56 16.54 -16.42 -4.95
CA GLY A 56 15.41 -15.58 -5.28
C GLY A 56 15.15 -14.45 -4.30
N ASN A 57 15.97 -14.24 -3.26
CA ASN A 57 15.72 -13.21 -2.26
C ASN A 57 16.26 -11.84 -2.68
N PHE A 58 15.61 -10.79 -2.18
CA PHE A 58 16.10 -9.43 -2.29
C PHE A 58 15.94 -8.66 -0.98
N VAL A 59 16.72 -7.60 -0.84
CA VAL A 59 16.56 -6.59 0.22
C VAL A 59 16.62 -5.21 -0.42
N VAL A 60 15.60 -4.38 -0.19
CA VAL A 60 15.53 -3.02 -0.71
C VAL A 60 15.29 -2.05 0.45
N PRO A 61 16.19 -1.08 0.69
CA PRO A 61 15.92 -0.02 1.64
C PRO A 61 14.88 0.94 1.07
N VAL A 62 13.74 1.09 1.76
CA VAL A 62 12.70 2.06 1.40
C VAL A 62 12.58 3.11 2.49
N SER A 63 12.25 4.34 2.11
CA SER A 63 11.99 5.42 3.08
C SER A 63 10.77 5.08 3.92
N THR A 64 10.83 5.29 5.24
CA THR A 64 9.64 5.16 6.10
C THR A 64 8.57 6.21 5.83
N ASN A 65 8.92 7.28 5.13
CA ASN A 65 7.98 8.31 4.67
C ASN A 65 7.38 8.01 3.29
N ALA A 66 7.78 6.92 2.64
CA ALA A 66 7.14 6.49 1.41
C ALA A 66 5.67 6.17 1.73
N THR A 67 4.75 6.64 0.90
CA THR A 67 3.32 6.26 0.92
C THR A 67 3.03 5.11 -0.03
N GLU A 68 3.94 4.88 -0.98
CA GLU A 68 3.87 3.85 -1.99
C GLU A 68 5.27 3.38 -2.35
N VAL A 69 5.41 2.07 -2.54
CA VAL A 69 6.60 1.41 -3.07
C VAL A 69 6.20 0.68 -4.33
N VAL A 70 6.84 1.01 -5.45
CA VAL A 70 6.57 0.43 -6.77
C VAL A 70 7.83 -0.22 -7.29
N PHE A 71 7.73 -1.50 -7.64
CA PHE A 71 8.79 -2.23 -8.34
C PHE A 71 8.42 -2.39 -9.80
N THR A 72 9.39 -2.25 -10.69
CA THR A 72 9.20 -2.32 -12.14
C THR A 72 10.17 -3.31 -12.78
N SER A 73 9.82 -3.88 -13.93
CA SER A 73 10.75 -4.72 -14.70
C SER A 73 11.71 -3.90 -15.57
N ASP A 74 11.49 -2.59 -15.70
CA ASP A 74 12.36 -1.68 -16.43
C ASP A 74 12.78 -0.46 -15.59
N ALA A 75 13.95 0.08 -15.92
CA ALA A 75 14.51 1.26 -15.27
C ALA A 75 13.70 2.54 -15.48
N ALA A 76 12.89 2.61 -16.55
CA ALA A 76 12.06 3.77 -16.85
C ALA A 76 10.76 3.80 -16.02
N GLY A 77 10.48 2.74 -15.26
CA GLY A 77 9.31 2.66 -14.38
C GLY A 77 7.99 2.41 -15.10
N LYS A 78 8.01 1.96 -16.36
CA LYS A 78 6.78 1.83 -17.17
C LYS A 78 6.01 0.54 -16.88
N ASN A 79 6.72 -0.55 -16.62
CA ASN A 79 6.15 -1.87 -16.42
C ASN A 79 6.19 -2.23 -14.93
N VAL A 80 5.11 -1.92 -14.22
CA VAL A 80 4.97 -2.23 -12.79
C VAL A 80 4.78 -3.74 -12.60
N VAL A 81 5.62 -4.33 -11.74
CA VAL A 81 5.58 -5.76 -11.39
C VAL A 81 5.05 -5.98 -9.98
N TYR A 82 5.13 -4.96 -9.11
CA TYR A 82 4.61 -5.01 -7.75
C TYR A 82 4.37 -3.61 -7.20
N LYS A 83 3.34 -3.49 -6.36
CA LYS A 83 2.97 -2.25 -5.69
C LYS A 83 2.57 -2.54 -4.24
N LEU A 84 3.18 -1.83 -3.32
CA LEU A 84 2.88 -1.83 -1.89
C LEU A 84 2.52 -0.42 -1.46
N ASN A 85 1.32 -0.25 -0.93
CA ASN A 85 0.94 0.99 -0.27
C ASN A 85 1.32 0.85 1.21
N THR A 86 2.07 1.81 1.73
CA THR A 86 2.56 1.82 3.11
C THR A 86 1.71 2.70 4.01
N ALA A 87 0.57 3.15 3.51
CA ALA A 87 -0.46 3.82 4.28
C ALA A 87 -1.82 3.49 3.66
N THR A 88 -2.82 3.24 4.50
CA THR A 88 -4.21 3.24 4.05
C THR A 88 -4.63 4.70 3.91
N PRO A 89 -5.03 5.17 2.71
CA PRO A 89 -5.67 6.48 2.59
C PRO A 89 -6.85 6.49 3.56
N LYS A 90 -6.91 7.46 4.48
CA LYS A 90 -8.07 7.60 5.36
C LYS A 90 -9.31 7.55 4.48
N ALA A 91 -10.14 6.53 4.67
CA ALA A 91 -11.40 6.43 3.96
C ALA A 91 -12.17 7.72 4.27
N VAL A 92 -12.31 8.58 3.26
CA VAL A 92 -13.23 9.70 3.34
C VAL A 92 -14.60 9.07 3.18
N PHE A 93 -15.14 8.65 4.32
CA PHE A 93 -16.51 8.19 4.45
C PHE A 93 -17.44 9.37 4.15
N ALA A 94 -17.72 9.61 2.87
CA ALA A 94 -18.66 10.65 2.40
C ALA A 94 -20.13 10.20 2.53
N TRP A 95 -20.51 9.50 3.60
CA TRP A 95 -21.88 8.98 3.74
C TRP A 95 -22.91 9.97 4.31
N GLN A 96 -22.52 11.18 4.70
CA GLN A 96 -23.47 12.18 5.19
C GLN A 96 -23.01 13.61 4.90
N VAL A 97 -23.44 14.18 3.77
CA VAL A 97 -23.63 15.64 3.66
C VAL A 97 -24.64 16.04 2.57
N ASN A 98 -25.03 15.14 1.65
CA ASN A 98 -25.82 15.56 0.49
C ASN A 98 -27.33 15.78 0.75
N ASN A 99 -27.87 15.46 1.94
CA ASN A 99 -29.31 15.60 2.21
C ASN A 99 -29.65 16.04 3.64
N THR A 100 -28.81 16.88 4.28
CA THR A 100 -29.15 17.45 5.59
C THR A 100 -29.79 18.83 5.39
N VAL A 101 -31.12 18.87 5.31
CA VAL A 101 -31.84 20.12 5.56
C VAL A 101 -31.76 20.37 7.08
N LYS A 102 -31.18 21.50 7.49
CA LYS A 102 -31.14 21.89 8.91
C LYS A 102 -32.54 22.33 9.34
N GLU A 103 -33.29 21.40 9.91
CA GLU A 103 -34.50 21.70 10.67
C GLU A 103 -34.18 21.58 12.16
N ASN A 104 -34.40 22.66 12.91
CA ASN A 104 -34.06 22.72 14.33
C ASN A 104 -35.27 22.29 15.18
N PHE A 105 -35.25 21.06 15.70
CA PHE A 105 -36.25 20.58 16.66
C PHE A 105 -35.60 19.96 17.89
N GLY A 106 -34.80 20.73 18.65
CA GLY A 106 -34.65 20.63 20.11
C GLY A 106 -34.15 19.33 20.79
N ILE A 107 -34.26 18.14 20.21
CA ILE A 107 -33.77 16.85 20.72
C ILE A 107 -33.60 15.94 19.50
N VAL A 108 -32.38 15.49 19.22
CA VAL A 108 -32.11 14.53 18.12
C VAL A 108 -32.13 13.12 18.69
N LEU A 109 -33.15 12.35 18.33
CA LEU A 109 -33.20 10.90 18.50
C LEU A 109 -33.25 10.26 17.11
N ASP A 110 -32.14 9.67 16.66
CA ASP A 110 -32.09 8.97 15.38
C ASP A 110 -32.66 7.55 15.55
N THR A 111 -33.90 7.35 15.08
CA THR A 111 -34.46 5.99 14.90
C THR A 111 -34.57 5.70 13.40
N VAL A 112 -33.93 4.63 12.93
CA VAL A 112 -34.00 4.16 11.55
C VAL A 112 -35.30 3.39 11.35
N VAL A 113 -36.17 3.84 10.44
CA VAL A 113 -37.34 3.07 10.01
C VAL A 113 -37.03 2.45 8.64
N SER A 114 -36.97 1.13 8.57
CA SER A 114 -36.75 0.38 7.33
C SER A 114 -37.95 0.51 6.39
N ASN A 115 -37.69 0.72 5.09
CA ASN A 115 -38.72 0.80 4.05
C ASN A 115 -39.67 -0.40 4.09
N ASN A 116 -40.96 -0.09 4.08
CA ASN A 116 -42.05 -1.05 3.96
C ASN A 116 -41.87 -1.89 2.69
N LYS A 117 -42.05 -3.21 2.83
CA LYS A 117 -42.11 -4.15 1.70
C LYS A 117 -43.54 -4.11 1.18
N ASP A 118 -43.69 -3.75 -0.09
CA ASP A 118 -44.92 -3.69 -0.92
C ASP A 118 -45.51 -2.27 -1.07
N ASP A 119 -45.09 -1.58 -2.15
CA ASP A 119 -45.89 -0.62 -2.91
C ASP A 119 -45.57 -0.79 -4.41
#